data_AF-A0A2K6L143-F1
#
_entry.id   AF-A0A2K6L143-F1
#
_cell.length_a   1.000
_cell.length_b   1.000
_cell.length_c   1.000
_cell.angle_alpha   90.00
_cell.angle_beta   90.00
_cell.angle_gamma   90.00
#
_symmetry.space_group_name_H-M   'P 1'
#
loop_
_entity.id
_entity.type
_entity.pdbx_description
1 polymer ?
#
loop_
_entity_poly.entity_id
_entity_poly.type
_entity_poly.pdbx_seq_one_letter_code
_entity_poly.pdbx_strand_id
1 'polypeptide(L)'
;GLKADSINKPFAQQCQDLVKVIEDFPAKELHTIFPWLVESIFGSLDGVLIGWNLRCLQGRVNPVEYSIVMEFLDPGRPSRSASSLTVPCTTTRSSSPLLGALA
;
A
#
# COMPACT_ATOMS: atom_id res chain seq x y z
N GLY A 1 -10.19 16.64 15.80
CA GLY A 1 -10.46 15.37 16.48
C GLY A 1 -10.45 14.20 15.52
N LEU A 2 -9.30 13.87 14.91
CA LEU A 2 -9.12 12.66 14.09
C LEU A 2 -8.01 11.74 14.65
N LYS A 3 -7.34 12.18 15.72
CA LYS A 3 -6.12 11.56 16.29
C LYS A 3 -6.41 10.60 17.45
N ALA A 4 -7.65 10.59 17.97
CA ALA A 4 -8.03 9.82 19.17
C ALA A 4 -8.70 8.47 18.84
N ASP A 5 -9.34 8.34 17.68
CA ASP A 5 -10.09 7.12 17.31
C ASP A 5 -9.24 6.04 16.63
N SER A 6 -7.95 6.29 16.39
CA SER A 6 -7.05 5.32 15.76
C SER A 6 -6.59 4.23 16.74
N ILE A 7 -6.60 4.46 18.05
CA ILE A 7 -5.99 3.56 19.05
C ILE A 7 -6.86 2.33 19.38
N ASN A 8 -8.18 2.37 19.13
CA ASN A 8 -9.09 1.25 19.40
C ASN A 8 -9.55 0.49 18.14
N LYS A 9 -9.13 0.92 16.94
CA LYS A 9 -9.52 0.24 15.70
C LYS A 9 -8.65 -1.00 15.48
N PRO A 10 -9.22 -2.12 14.99
CA PRO A 10 -8.43 -3.27 14.58
C PRO A 10 -7.45 -2.85 13.49
N PHE A 11 -6.24 -3.42 13.51
CA PHE A 11 -5.15 -3.03 12.63
C PHE A 11 -5.52 -3.08 11.14
N ALA A 12 -6.34 -4.07 10.74
CA ALA A 12 -6.91 -4.16 9.40
C ALA A 12 -7.64 -2.88 8.96
N GLN A 13 -8.38 -2.25 9.87
CA GLN A 13 -9.10 -1.01 9.59
C GLN A 13 -8.15 0.18 9.43
N GLN A 14 -7.04 0.21 10.19
CA GLN A 14 -6.01 1.25 10.01
C GLN A 14 -5.36 1.16 8.62
N CYS A 15 -5.08 -0.06 8.14
CA CYS A 15 -4.61 -0.25 6.77
C CYS A 15 -5.64 0.25 5.73
N GLN A 16 -6.92 -0.10 5.90
CA GLN A 16 -7.98 0.32 4.99
C GLN A 16 -8.17 1.84 4.97
N ASP A 17 -8.16 2.49 6.14
CA ASP A 17 -8.24 3.94 6.25
C ASP A 17 -7.06 4.61 5.53
N LEU A 18 -5.85 4.03 5.61
CA LEU A 18 -4.66 4.54 4.91
C LEU A 18 -4.73 4.32 3.40
N VAL A 19 -5.19 3.16 2.94
CA VAL A 19 -5.44 2.89 1.50
C VAL A 19 -6.40 3.91 0.94
N LYS A 20 -7.51 4.16 1.65
CA LYS A 20 -8.51 5.13 1.24
C LYS A 20 -7.94 6.54 1.15
N VAL A 21 -7.12 6.97 2.11
CA VAL A 21 -6.43 8.27 2.03
C VAL A 21 -5.48 8.32 0.82
N ILE A 22 -4.79 7.23 0.50
CA ILE A 22 -3.92 7.20 -0.68
C ILE A 22 -4.73 7.25 -1.99
N GLU A 23 -5.89 6.61 -2.04
CA GLU A 23 -6.78 6.59 -3.21
C GLU A 23 -7.58 7.89 -3.39
N ASP A 24 -8.06 8.49 -2.29
CA ASP A 24 -8.86 9.72 -2.31
C ASP A 24 -8.03 10.95 -2.72
N PHE A 25 -6.70 10.90 -2.52
CA PHE A 25 -5.80 11.99 -2.89
C PHE A 25 -5.20 11.75 -4.28
N PRO A 26 -5.40 12.67 -5.25
CA PRO A 26 -4.77 12.55 -6.56
C PRO A 26 -3.25 12.58 -6.40
N ALA A 27 -2.52 11.85 -7.26
CA ALA A 27 -1.06 11.68 -7.14
C ALA A 27 -0.28 12.99 -6.95
N LYS A 28 -0.74 14.08 -7.57
CA LYS A 28 -0.21 15.44 -7.45
C LYS A 28 -0.30 16.05 -6.04
N GLU A 29 -1.29 15.64 -5.25
CA GLU A 29 -1.56 16.14 -3.89
C GLU A 29 -1.09 15.15 -2.82
N LEU A 30 -0.82 13.90 -3.21
CA LEU A 30 -0.27 12.86 -2.32
C LEU A 30 1.05 13.30 -1.68
N HIS A 31 1.89 14.04 -2.41
CA HIS A 31 3.18 14.54 -1.92
C HIS A 31 3.06 15.40 -0.66
N THR A 32 1.96 16.15 -0.53
CA THR A 32 1.71 17.03 0.61
C THR A 32 1.36 16.25 1.87
N ILE A 33 0.68 15.10 1.72
CA ILE A 33 0.28 14.24 2.84
C ILE A 33 1.30 13.15 3.14
N PHE A 34 2.25 12.90 2.24
CA PHE A 34 3.26 11.85 2.40
C PHE A 34 4.05 11.95 3.72
N PRO A 35 4.52 13.13 4.17
CA PRO A 35 5.18 13.24 5.47
C PRO A 35 4.29 12.76 6.62
N TRP A 36 3.00 13.10 6.58
CA TRP A 36 2.03 12.70 7.59
C TRP A 36 1.73 11.18 7.55
N LEU A 37 1.68 10.57 6.34
CA LEU A 37 1.51 9.13 6.18
C LEU A 37 2.70 8.36 6.77
N VAL A 38 3.92 8.80 6.47
CA VAL A 38 5.16 8.21 7.00
C VAL A 38 5.19 8.33 8.52
N GLU A 39 4.88 9.52 9.06
CA GLU A 39 4.80 9.76 10.50
C GLU A 39 3.72 8.91 11.18
N SER A 40 2.61 8.63 10.50
CA SER A 40 1.54 7.77 11.01
C SER A 40 1.92 6.30 11.08
N ILE A 41 2.72 5.80 10.12
CA ILE A 41 3.18 4.40 10.08
C ILE A 41 4.38 4.20 11.01
N PHE A 42 5.44 4.98 10.83
CA PHE A 42 6.72 4.78 11.51
C PHE A 42 6.83 5.50 12.85
N GLY A 43 5.96 6.48 13.08
CA GLY A 43 6.08 7.41 14.19
C GLY A 43 6.94 8.62 13.83
N SER A 44 6.92 9.61 14.71
CA SER A 44 7.70 10.83 14.56
C SER A 44 9.10 10.66 15.16
N LEU A 45 10.09 11.38 14.61
CA LEU A 45 11.48 11.30 15.06
C LEU A 45 11.68 11.74 16.52
N ASP A 46 10.82 12.62 17.02
CA ASP A 46 10.81 13.09 18.40
C ASP A 46 10.19 12.08 19.38
N GLY A 47 9.62 10.98 18.88
CA GLY A 47 8.98 9.93 19.67
C GLY A 47 7.62 10.34 20.26
N VAL A 48 7.10 11.53 19.93
CA VAL A 48 5.79 12.00 20.39
C VAL A 48 4.65 11.17 19.77
N LEU A 49 4.84 10.73 18.53
CA LEU A 49 3.94 9.87 17.80
C LEU A 49 4.61 8.51 17.62
N ILE A 50 4.04 7.45 18.20
CA ILE A 50 4.60 6.09 18.18
C ILE A 50 4.34 5.39 16.82
N GLY A 51 3.49 5.97 15.98
CA GLY A 51 3.04 5.39 14.72
C GLY A 51 2.21 4.13 14.94
N TRP A 52 2.35 3.16 14.03
CA TRP A 52 1.72 1.84 14.11
C TRP A 52 2.42 0.88 15.08
N ASN A 53 3.50 1.32 15.73
CA ASN A 53 4.28 0.51 16.66
C ASN A 53 4.69 -0.85 16.06
N LEU A 54 5.15 -0.84 14.80
CA LEU A 54 5.49 -2.06 14.04
C LEU A 54 6.47 -2.99 14.79
N ARG A 55 7.32 -2.42 15.64
CA ARG A 55 8.22 -3.14 16.57
C ARG A 55 7.50 -4.07 17.56
N CYS A 56 6.25 -3.80 17.90
CA CYS A 56 5.39 -4.65 18.74
C CYS A 56 4.63 -5.71 17.93
N LEU A 57 4.54 -5.57 16.59
CA LEU A 57 3.96 -6.60 15.73
C LEU A 57 4.99 -7.71 15.53
N GLN A 58 4.82 -8.78 16.31
CA GLN A 58 5.64 -9.96 16.23
C GLN A 58 4.80 -11.13 15.73
N GLY A 59 5.23 -11.83 14.69
CA GLY A 59 4.46 -12.93 14.08
C GLY A 59 4.11 -14.10 15.02
N ARG A 60 4.73 -14.19 16.21
CA ARG A 60 4.37 -15.17 17.25
C ARG A 60 3.40 -14.63 18.31
N VAL A 61 3.42 -13.34 18.58
CA VAL A 61 2.57 -12.69 19.60
C VAL A 61 1.27 -12.20 18.97
N ASN A 62 1.37 -11.68 17.76
CA ASN A 62 0.26 -11.18 16.99
C ASN A 62 0.38 -11.68 15.53
N PRO A 63 0.03 -12.95 15.26
CA PRO A 63 0.20 -13.55 13.94
C PRO A 63 -0.72 -12.94 12.87
N VAL A 64 -1.93 -12.53 13.24
CA VAL A 64 -2.93 -12.02 12.30
C VAL A 64 -2.56 -10.61 11.85
N GLU A 65 -2.33 -9.67 12.78
CA GLU A 65 -1.96 -8.30 12.45
C GLU A 65 -0.57 -8.23 11.81
N TYR A 66 0.36 -9.11 12.20
CA TYR A 66 1.65 -9.24 11.52
C TYR A 66 1.47 -9.66 10.05
N SER A 67 0.63 -10.65 9.77
CA SER A 67 0.34 -11.08 8.40
C SER A 67 -0.29 -9.94 7.59
N ILE A 68 -1.20 -9.17 8.18
CA ILE A 68 -1.86 -8.04 7.54
C ILE A 68 -0.86 -6.93 7.19
N VAL A 69 0.03 -6.55 8.11
CA VAL A 69 1.09 -5.55 7.82
C VAL A 69 1.99 -6.02 6.70
N MET A 70 2.45 -7.27 6.79
CA MET A 70 3.38 -7.80 5.80
C MET A 70 2.72 -7.87 4.42
N GLU A 71 1.43 -8.21 4.35
CA GLU A 71 0.66 -8.15 3.11
C GLU A 71 0.45 -6.70 2.62
N PHE A 72 0.21 -5.75 3.52
CA PHE A 72 -0.01 -4.33 3.18
C PHE A 72 1.26 -3.63 2.68
N LEU A 73 2.42 -3.94 3.27
CA LEU A 73 3.70 -3.32 2.94
C LEU A 73 4.45 -4.02 1.80
N ASP A 74 3.97 -5.17 1.32
CA ASP A 74 4.61 -5.93 0.25
C ASP A 74 4.44 -5.23 -1.11
N PRO A 75 5.51 -4.70 -1.72
CA PRO A 75 5.45 -4.02 -3.02
C PRO A 75 5.16 -4.98 -4.18
N GLY A 76 5.27 -6.30 -3.97
CA GLY A 76 5.07 -7.33 -4.99
C GLY A 76 3.63 -7.80 -5.17
N ARG A 77 2.72 -7.41 -4.26
CA ARG A 77 1.28 -7.64 -4.46
C ARG A 77 0.68 -6.47 -5.24
N PRO A 78 -0.08 -6.75 -6.32
CA PRO A 78 -1.03 -5.78 -6.82
C PRO A 78 -1.93 -5.40 -5.63
N SER A 79 -1.93 -4.14 -5.23
CA SER A 79 -2.93 -3.65 -4.31
C SER A 79 -4.30 -4.09 -4.85
N ARG A 80 -5.19 -4.59 -3.99
CA ARG A 80 -6.53 -5.09 -4.40
C ARG A 80 -7.45 -4.01 -4.99
N SER A 81 -6.91 -2.85 -5.35
CA SER A 81 -7.61 -1.72 -5.94
C SER A 81 -6.72 -0.96 -6.95
N ALA A 82 -5.96 -1.65 -7.80
CA ALA A 82 -5.32 -1.03 -8.97
C ALA A 82 -5.75 -1.69 -10.29
N SER A 83 -6.99 -2.16 -10.37
CA SER A 83 -7.66 -2.43 -11.64
C SER A 83 -8.02 -1.11 -12.33
N SER A 84 -7.02 -0.35 -12.79
CA SER A 84 -7.19 0.62 -13.90
C SER A 84 -5.91 1.22 -14.47
N LEU A 85 -4.73 0.91 -13.95
CA LEU A 85 -3.49 1.33 -14.62
C LEU A 85 -2.63 0.12 -15.00
N THR A 86 -3.25 -0.81 -15.72
CA THR A 86 -2.53 -1.51 -16.78
C THR A 86 -2.14 -0.44 -17.79
N VAL A 87 -0.93 0.08 -17.63
CA VAL A 87 -0.25 0.82 -18.69
C VAL A 87 -0.21 -0.13 -19.89
N PRO A 88 -0.83 0.19 -21.04
CA PRO A 88 -0.57 -0.60 -22.22
C PRO A 88 0.87 -0.26 -22.63
N CYS A 89 1.79 -1.18 -22.37
CA CYS A 89 3.07 -1.17 -23.05
C CYS A 89 2.80 -1.32 -24.54
N THR A 90 2.67 -0.19 -25.24
CA THR A 90 2.66 -0.11 -26.70
C THR A 90 4.07 -0.39 -27.20
N THR A 91 4.47 -1.66 -27.16
CA THR A 91 5.55 -2.11 -28.05
C THR A 91 4.92 -2.35 -29.41
N THR A 92 4.95 -1.31 -30.24
CA THR A 92 4.84 -1.40 -31.68
C THR A 92 5.88 -2.40 -32.19
N ARG A 93 5.46 -3.65 -32.46
CA ARG A 93 6.18 -4.53 -33.39
C ARG A 93 5.26 -4.79 -34.57
N SER A 94 5.27 -3.81 -35.47
CA SER A 94 4.75 -3.95 -36.83
C SER A 94 5.51 -5.04 -37.58
N SER A 95 4.74 -5.73 -38.44
CA SER A 95 5.17 -6.45 -39.66
C SER A 95 5.09 -7.99 -39.62
N SER A 96 3.84 -8.45 -39.68
CA SER A 96 3.24 -9.33 -40.71
C SER A 96 3.54 -10.85 -40.76
N PRO A 97 2.55 -11.66 -41.24
CA PRO A 97 2.50 -13.11 -41.10
C PRO A 97 2.89 -13.86 -42.39
N LEU A 98 3.46 -15.07 -42.28
CA LEU A 98 3.19 -16.15 -43.25
C LEU A 98 3.64 -17.52 -42.73
N LEU A 99 2.63 -18.36 -42.46
CA LEU A 99 2.47 -19.76 -42.86
C LEU A 99 3.69 -20.56 -43.39
N GLY A 100 3.92 -21.75 -42.81
CA GLY A 100 4.76 -22.83 -43.38
C GLY A 100 5.26 -23.79 -42.29
N ALA A 101 4.47 -24.78 -41.86
CA ALA A 101 4.36 -26.12 -42.45
C ALA A 101 5.54 -27.05 -42.11
N LEU A 102 5.22 -28.06 -41.30
CA LEU A 102 5.70 -29.46 -41.26
C LEU A 102 7.12 -29.77 -41.73
N ALA A 103 7.93 -30.30 -40.81
CA ALA A 103 8.85 -31.41 -41.06
C ALA A 103 9.00 -32.23 -39.77
#